data_AF-Q3T4F6-F1
#
_entry.id   AF-Q3T4F6-F1
#
_cell.length_a   1.000
_cell.length_b   1.000
_cell.length_c   1.000
_cell.angle_alpha   90.00
_cell.angle_beta   90.00
_cell.angle_gamma   90.00
#
_symmetry.space_group_name_H-M   'P 1'
#
loop_
_entity.id
_entity.type
_entity.pdbx_description
1 polymer ?
#
loop_
_entity_poly.entity_id
_entity_poly.type
_entity_poly.pdbx_seq_one_letter_code
_entity_poly.pdbx_strand_id
1 'polypeptide(L)'
;MNGKQSPICKDRATKHHSMRETPQFGKNYSSIINPLGFNRLAVKMFLTRGQSAWGKLDYSTLSHQRLNVMQPKNTEFQQWLVGITDGDGSFSVLRQDDKWTLTFKISQNTYNLRALYYIKQQLGVGSVSVESNKDMGSFRIRDRKQLANIIFPIFDRYPLLTTKYFNYAKFKSAYAILEDKELTKSQKNAQIETLLLIQPDESYISPAWNKITLPIADANEAGKVISKSWLIGFVEAEGSFYLVSKDASRIVHEFSITQKLDRVVLEGIRHILHISTKVVYKEKYNHYMIDTTNSRAISNVSKYFFNTMKGMKGVEYRIWSRSFNKHKGDYSQLVKIQKVLRGLRKVRANNTLWTSKSPKGGMPWEYLRS
;
A
#
# COMPACT_ATOMS: atom_id res chain seq x y z
N MET A 1 30.68 20.59 -64.65
CA MET A 1 30.53 19.63 -63.55
C MET A 1 29.59 20.24 -62.51
N ASN A 2 28.61 19.44 -62.09
CA ASN A 2 27.55 19.64 -61.09
C ASN A 2 27.92 20.59 -59.94
N GLY A 3 27.06 21.39 -59.33
CA GLY A 3 25.60 21.48 -59.32
C GLY A 3 25.21 22.54 -58.26
N LYS A 4 24.06 23.16 -58.46
CA LYS A 4 23.48 24.31 -57.73
C LYS A 4 23.36 24.13 -56.21
N GLN A 5 23.47 25.23 -55.44
CA GLN A 5 22.54 25.51 -54.34
C GLN A 5 22.44 27.02 -54.00
N SER A 6 21.20 27.49 -53.93
CA SER A 6 20.65 28.70 -53.31
C SER A 6 19.18 28.39 -53.01
N PRO A 7 18.45 29.11 -52.13
CA PRO A 7 18.86 29.99 -51.04
C PRO A 7 18.12 29.74 -49.70
N ILE A 8 18.60 30.44 -48.68
CA ILE A 8 17.99 30.95 -47.44
C ILE A 8 16.44 30.86 -47.34
N CYS A 9 15.94 30.31 -46.22
CA CYS A 9 14.81 30.90 -45.52
C CYS A 9 14.93 30.74 -43.99
N LYS A 10 14.44 31.77 -43.30
CA LYS A 10 14.66 32.16 -41.91
C LYS A 10 13.95 31.24 -40.92
N ASP A 11 14.58 30.98 -39.77
CA ASP A 11 13.85 30.68 -38.56
C ASP A 11 14.39 31.39 -37.31
N ARG A 12 13.43 31.81 -36.50
CA ARG A 12 13.51 32.80 -35.42
C ARG A 12 14.43 32.39 -34.27
N ALA A 13 15.29 33.33 -33.89
CA ALA A 13 15.90 33.39 -32.56
C ALA A 13 14.83 33.64 -31.48
N THR A 14 14.89 32.89 -30.38
CA THR A 14 14.43 33.42 -29.08
C THR A 14 15.36 32.97 -27.95
N LYS A 15 15.68 33.94 -27.11
CA LYS A 15 16.80 34.04 -26.16
C LYS A 15 16.86 32.94 -25.10
N HIS A 16 18.09 32.49 -24.85
CA HIS A 16 18.53 31.94 -23.57
C HIS A 16 18.35 32.98 -22.45
N HIS A 17 17.60 32.64 -21.41
CA HIS A 17 17.81 33.22 -20.08
C HIS A 17 18.18 32.11 -19.09
N SER A 18 19.47 32.11 -18.77
CA SER A 18 20.05 31.56 -17.55
C SER A 18 19.36 32.18 -16.35
N MET A 19 18.93 31.35 -15.40
CA MET A 19 18.85 31.74 -13.99
C MET A 19 19.44 30.62 -13.14
N ARG A 20 20.74 30.77 -12.86
CA ARG A 20 21.38 30.24 -11.66
C ARG A 20 20.78 31.00 -10.48
N GLU A 21 20.01 30.33 -9.64
CA GLU A 21 19.84 30.77 -8.25
C GLU A 21 19.82 29.54 -7.34
N THR A 22 20.90 29.40 -6.58
CA THR A 22 21.00 28.55 -5.39
C THR A 22 20.05 29.09 -4.31
N PRO A 23 19.14 28.30 -3.72
CA PRO A 23 18.36 28.79 -2.59
C PRO A 23 19.22 28.78 -1.32
N GLN A 24 19.46 29.96 -0.76
CA GLN A 24 19.97 30.10 0.60
C GLN A 24 18.87 29.75 1.62
N PHE A 25 19.28 29.15 2.73
CA PHE A 25 18.42 28.88 3.89
C PHE A 25 18.14 30.19 4.63
N GLY A 26 16.88 30.66 4.60
CA GLY A 26 16.40 31.79 5.38
C GLY A 26 15.30 31.38 6.35
N LYS A 27 15.50 31.67 7.65
CA LYS A 27 14.45 31.68 8.69
C LYS A 27 13.37 32.69 8.28
N ASN A 28 12.08 32.35 8.44
CA ASN A 28 11.01 33.29 8.82
C ASN A 28 9.69 32.54 9.10
N TYR A 29 9.20 32.69 10.33
CA TYR A 29 7.87 32.32 10.78
C TYR A 29 6.98 33.56 10.67
N SER A 30 5.75 33.41 10.19
CA SER A 30 4.68 34.37 10.49
C SER A 30 3.39 33.62 10.82
N SER A 31 2.79 34.01 11.94
CA SER A 31 1.46 33.64 12.38
C SER A 31 0.44 34.54 11.68
N ILE A 32 -0.57 33.95 11.04
CA ILE A 32 -1.77 34.68 10.61
C ILE A 32 -2.93 34.17 11.47
N ILE A 33 -3.35 35.01 12.41
CA ILE A 33 -4.60 34.88 13.17
C ILE A 33 -5.69 35.55 12.32
N ASN A 34 -6.83 34.90 12.13
CA ASN A 34 -8.01 35.47 11.47
C ASN A 34 -9.14 35.61 12.52
N PRO A 35 -9.96 36.68 12.55
CA PRO A 35 -10.77 37.05 13.72
C PRO A 35 -12.08 36.26 13.95
N LEU A 36 -12.28 35.12 13.30
CA LEU A 36 -13.49 34.32 13.46
C LEU A 36 -13.08 32.87 13.76
N GLY A 37 -13.17 32.51 15.04
CA GLY A 37 -12.63 31.29 15.64
C GLY A 37 -13.18 29.97 15.11
N PHE A 38 -12.78 29.58 13.89
CA PHE A 38 -12.96 28.24 13.35
C PHE A 38 -11.59 27.57 13.15
N ASN A 39 -11.31 26.54 13.95
CA ASN A 39 -10.16 25.67 13.74
C ASN A 39 -10.37 24.81 12.48
N ARG A 40 -9.81 25.24 11.34
CA ARG A 40 -9.62 24.36 10.17
C ARG A 40 -8.43 23.43 10.42
N LEU A 41 -8.68 22.13 10.47
CA LEU A 41 -7.66 21.09 10.40
C LEU A 41 -6.97 21.15 9.02
N ALA A 42 -5.81 21.79 8.94
CA ALA A 42 -4.98 21.83 7.74
C ALA A 42 -3.78 20.91 7.89
N VAL A 43 -3.62 19.98 6.95
CA VAL A 43 -2.45 19.10 6.83
C VAL A 43 -1.24 19.94 6.42
N LYS A 44 -0.13 19.83 7.15
CA LYS A 44 1.14 20.42 6.72
C LYS A 44 1.73 19.57 5.59
N MET A 45 1.59 20.06 4.36
CA MET A 45 2.08 19.40 3.14
C MET A 45 3.56 19.72 2.87
N PHE A 46 4.34 18.72 2.46
CA PHE A 46 5.59 18.96 1.73
C PHE A 46 5.26 19.28 0.27
N LEU A 47 5.36 20.55 -0.11
CA LEU A 47 5.24 20.99 -1.50
C LEU A 47 6.54 20.68 -2.24
N THR A 48 6.47 19.85 -3.28
CA THR A 48 7.48 19.83 -4.34
C THR A 48 6.77 20.24 -5.63
N ARG A 49 7.26 21.31 -6.28
CA ARG A 49 6.61 21.96 -7.42
C ARG A 49 6.27 20.94 -8.52
N GLY A 50 4.96 20.76 -8.75
CA GLY A 50 4.40 19.82 -9.72
C GLY A 50 2.95 19.45 -9.40
N GLN A 51 2.05 20.43 -9.52
CA GLN A 51 0.57 20.41 -9.52
C GLN A 51 -0.17 20.14 -8.20
N SER A 52 -1.09 21.07 -7.92
CA SER A 52 -2.19 21.06 -6.96
C SER A 52 -3.35 20.24 -7.51
N ALA A 53 -4.08 19.53 -6.66
CA ALA A 53 -5.41 19.02 -6.99
C ALA A 53 -6.30 19.12 -5.75
N TRP A 54 -7.03 20.24 -5.65
CA TRP A 54 -8.36 20.41 -5.05
C TRP A 54 -8.79 21.85 -5.40
N GLY A 55 -9.50 22.02 -6.52
CA GLY A 55 -10.32 23.22 -6.71
C GLY A 55 -11.42 23.21 -5.65
N LYS A 56 -11.64 24.34 -4.98
CA LYS A 56 -12.72 24.50 -3.98
C LYS A 56 -14.06 24.21 -4.67
N LEU A 57 -14.74 23.15 -4.25
CA LEU A 57 -16.18 23.02 -4.45
C LEU A 57 -16.84 23.45 -3.14
N ASP A 58 -17.63 24.51 -3.16
CA ASP A 58 -18.37 25.00 -2.00
C ASP A 58 -19.48 24.00 -1.64
N TYR A 59 -19.23 23.18 -0.61
CA TYR A 59 -20.26 22.38 0.05
C TYR A 59 -20.96 23.24 1.11
N SER A 60 -21.98 23.99 0.70
CA SER A 60 -22.89 24.65 1.65
C SER A 60 -24.38 24.42 1.33
N THR A 61 -24.75 23.34 0.62
CA THR A 61 -26.14 22.88 0.54
C THR A 61 -26.21 21.40 0.17
N LEU A 62 -25.96 20.49 1.11
CA LEU A 62 -26.54 19.14 1.03
C LEU A 62 -26.99 18.69 2.41
N SER A 63 -28.31 18.74 2.55
CA SER A 63 -29.14 18.28 3.64
C SER A 63 -28.83 16.84 4.09
N HIS A 64 -29.02 16.62 5.39
CA HIS A 64 -29.14 15.30 5.99
C HIS A 64 -30.07 14.38 5.18
N GLN A 65 -29.52 13.31 4.61
CA GLN A 65 -30.24 12.05 4.41
C GLN A 65 -29.24 10.88 4.32
N ARG A 66 -29.30 9.98 5.29
CA ARG A 66 -28.76 8.62 5.18
C ARG A 66 -29.62 7.87 4.16
N LEU A 67 -29.02 7.27 3.13
CA LEU A 67 -29.50 6.07 2.43
C LEU A 67 -28.42 5.55 1.46
N ASN A 68 -28.24 4.22 1.44
CA ASN A 68 -27.37 3.38 0.59
C ASN A 68 -25.85 3.36 0.89
N VAL A 69 -25.45 2.39 1.72
CA VAL A 69 -24.10 1.82 1.72
C VAL A 69 -23.89 1.13 0.36
N MET A 70 -23.40 1.89 -0.62
CA MET A 70 -22.91 1.33 -1.86
C MET A 70 -21.63 0.55 -1.56
N GLN A 71 -21.62 -0.74 -1.91
CA GLN A 71 -20.41 -1.53 -2.07
C GLN A 71 -19.34 -0.69 -2.78
N PRO A 72 -18.04 -0.74 -2.41
CA PRO A 72 -17.02 -0.08 -3.19
C PRO A 72 -16.99 -0.73 -4.57
N LYS A 73 -17.69 -0.15 -5.56
CA LYS A 73 -17.72 -0.63 -6.96
C LYS A 73 -16.37 -0.54 -7.67
N ASN A 74 -15.34 -0.06 -6.98
CA ASN A 74 -14.01 0.11 -7.52
C ASN A 74 -13.25 -1.23 -7.54
N THR A 75 -13.30 -1.93 -8.68
CA THR A 75 -12.51 -3.15 -8.94
C THR A 75 -11.02 -2.98 -8.66
N GLU A 76 -10.42 -1.83 -8.98
CA GLU A 76 -9.00 -1.58 -8.72
C GLU A 76 -8.70 -1.58 -7.22
N PHE A 77 -9.55 -0.93 -6.42
CA PHE A 77 -9.41 -0.96 -4.97
C PHE A 77 -9.57 -2.37 -4.41
N GLN A 78 -10.56 -3.13 -4.86
CA GLN A 78 -10.79 -4.50 -4.37
C GLN A 78 -9.59 -5.40 -4.67
N GLN A 79 -9.08 -5.38 -5.90
CA GLN A 79 -7.88 -6.14 -6.28
C GLN A 79 -6.63 -5.67 -5.51
N TRP A 80 -6.46 -4.36 -5.32
CA TRP A 80 -5.37 -3.80 -4.50
C TRP A 80 -5.49 -4.25 -3.04
N LEU A 81 -6.70 -4.29 -2.48
CA LEU A 81 -6.95 -4.77 -1.12
C LEU A 81 -6.57 -6.26 -0.98
N VAL A 82 -6.86 -7.08 -1.99
CA VAL A 82 -6.42 -8.49 -2.01
C VAL A 82 -4.90 -8.58 -2.06
N GLY A 83 -4.25 -7.78 -2.90
CA GLY A 83 -2.78 -7.76 -3.00
C GLY A 83 -2.08 -7.38 -1.69
N ILE A 84 -2.51 -6.29 -1.05
CA ILE A 84 -1.92 -5.89 0.25
C ILE A 84 -2.28 -6.90 1.35
N THR A 85 -3.42 -7.59 1.24
CA THR A 85 -3.79 -8.67 2.16
C THR A 85 -2.89 -9.89 1.97
N ASP A 86 -2.53 -10.26 0.75
CA ASP A 86 -1.60 -11.37 0.45
C ASP A 86 -0.22 -11.16 1.08
N GLY A 87 0.24 -9.91 1.20
CA GLY A 87 1.43 -9.58 2.02
C GLY A 87 1.09 -9.52 3.52
N ASP A 88 0.54 -8.39 3.95
CA ASP A 88 0.45 -8.00 5.36
C ASP A 88 -0.91 -8.28 6.05
N GLY A 89 -1.83 -8.96 5.35
CA GLY A 89 -3.14 -9.31 5.88
C GLY A 89 -3.15 -10.59 6.72
N SER A 90 -4.20 -10.74 7.53
CA SER A 90 -4.45 -11.93 8.34
C SER A 90 -5.94 -12.20 8.50
N PHE A 91 -6.31 -13.47 8.46
CA PHE A 91 -7.63 -13.99 8.80
C PHE A 91 -7.48 -14.85 10.05
N SER A 92 -8.18 -14.49 11.12
CA SER A 92 -8.01 -15.13 12.43
C SER A 92 -9.35 -15.58 12.98
N VAL A 93 -9.38 -16.82 13.45
CA VAL A 93 -10.49 -17.41 14.22
C VAL A 93 -9.92 -17.67 15.61
N LEU A 94 -10.41 -16.94 16.62
CA LEU A 94 -9.90 -17.05 17.98
C LEU A 94 -11.07 -17.32 18.93
N ARG A 95 -10.84 -18.22 19.89
CA ARG A 95 -11.74 -18.40 21.03
C ARG A 95 -11.22 -17.54 22.18
N GLN A 96 -12.08 -16.68 22.71
CA GLN A 96 -11.83 -16.00 23.97
C GLN A 96 -12.97 -16.36 24.91
N ASP A 97 -12.61 -16.97 26.03
CA ASP A 97 -13.55 -17.61 26.95
C ASP A 97 -14.45 -18.59 26.19
N ASP A 98 -15.76 -18.35 26.19
CA ASP A 98 -16.74 -19.20 25.51
C ASP A 98 -17.35 -18.53 24.26
N LYS A 99 -16.56 -17.65 23.61
CA LYS A 99 -16.96 -16.90 22.42
C LYS A 99 -15.90 -16.95 21.32
N TRP A 100 -16.32 -17.35 20.13
CA TRP A 100 -15.52 -17.27 18.91
C TRP A 100 -15.57 -15.87 18.29
N THR A 101 -14.40 -15.36 17.96
CA THR A 101 -14.21 -14.08 17.27
C THR A 101 -13.49 -14.31 15.95
N LEU A 102 -14.13 -13.84 14.88
CA LEU A 102 -13.56 -13.76 13.55
C LEU A 102 -12.96 -12.37 13.36
N THR A 103 -11.69 -12.29 12.97
CA THR A 103 -11.01 -11.02 12.67
C THR A 103 -10.35 -11.06 11.30
N PHE A 104 -10.75 -10.16 10.42
CA PHE A 104 -9.92 -9.73 9.29
C PHE A 104 -9.08 -8.53 9.74
N LYS A 105 -7.77 -8.60 9.53
CA LYS A 105 -6.83 -7.56 10.00
C LYS A 105 -5.73 -7.34 8.96
N ILE A 106 -5.35 -6.08 8.75
CA ILE A 106 -4.12 -5.69 8.05
C ILE A 106 -3.31 -4.84 9.03
N SER A 107 -2.04 -5.19 9.24
CA SER A 107 -1.14 -4.46 10.13
C SER A 107 -0.06 -3.75 9.32
N GLN A 108 0.33 -2.56 9.75
CA GLN A 108 1.40 -1.78 9.12
C GLN A 108 2.20 -1.06 10.18
N ASN A 109 3.45 -0.72 9.89
CA ASN A 109 4.18 0.18 10.76
C ASN A 109 3.48 1.55 10.84
N THR A 110 3.60 2.25 11.96
CA THR A 110 2.99 3.57 12.18
C THR A 110 3.40 4.62 11.14
N TYR A 111 4.59 4.52 10.53
CA TYR A 111 4.95 5.41 9.43
C TYR A 111 3.99 5.27 8.23
N ASN A 112 3.38 4.10 8.03
CA ASN A 112 2.46 3.78 6.93
C ASN A 112 0.97 3.73 7.36
N LEU A 113 0.56 4.42 8.43
CA LEU A 113 -0.86 4.49 8.83
C LEU A 113 -1.78 4.97 7.70
N ARG A 114 -1.26 5.77 6.76
CA ARG A 114 -1.97 6.24 5.57
C ARG A 114 -2.63 5.09 4.80
N ALA A 115 -1.97 3.93 4.65
CA ALA A 115 -2.54 2.78 3.95
C ALA A 115 -3.77 2.21 4.70
N LEU A 116 -3.70 2.13 6.03
CA LEU A 116 -4.79 1.64 6.86
C LEU A 116 -6.01 2.57 6.84
N TYR A 117 -5.79 3.88 6.90
CA TYR A 117 -6.87 4.86 6.79
C TYR A 117 -7.47 4.90 5.38
N TYR A 118 -6.66 4.70 4.34
CA TYR A 118 -7.16 4.53 2.97
C TYR A 118 -8.09 3.31 2.85
N ILE A 119 -7.71 2.16 3.41
CA ILE A 119 -8.58 0.96 3.47
C ILE A 119 -9.90 1.28 4.18
N LYS A 120 -9.83 1.88 5.38
CA LYS A 120 -11.03 2.26 6.14
C LYS A 120 -11.95 3.19 5.36
N GLN A 121 -11.38 4.20 4.69
CA GLN A 121 -12.15 5.14 3.89
C GLN A 121 -12.87 4.44 2.73
N GLN A 122 -12.19 3.56 2.01
CA GLN A 122 -12.74 2.86 0.84
C GLN A 122 -13.78 1.80 1.22
N LEU A 123 -13.61 1.11 2.35
CA LEU A 123 -14.59 0.12 2.84
C LEU A 123 -15.76 0.76 3.59
N GLY A 124 -15.61 1.96 4.14
CA GLY A 124 -16.62 2.63 4.96
C GLY A 124 -16.90 1.97 6.32
N VAL A 125 -16.21 0.85 6.62
CA VAL A 125 -16.38 0.04 7.83
C VAL A 125 -15.03 -0.30 8.47
N GLY A 126 -15.08 -0.98 9.63
CA GLY A 126 -13.89 -1.37 10.37
C GLY A 126 -13.28 -0.24 11.20
N SER A 127 -12.22 -0.58 11.92
CA SER A 127 -11.53 0.32 12.84
C SER A 127 -10.03 0.32 12.59
N VAL A 128 -9.41 1.48 12.75
CA VAL A 128 -7.95 1.63 12.78
C VAL A 128 -7.54 1.93 14.21
N SER A 129 -6.51 1.24 14.68
CA SER A 129 -5.96 1.37 16.03
C SER A 129 -4.45 1.35 15.97
N VAL A 130 -3.79 2.09 16.87
CA VAL A 130 -2.33 2.07 17.04
C VAL A 130 -2.01 1.35 18.35
N GLU A 131 -1.03 0.44 18.33
CA GLU A 131 -0.53 -0.20 19.54
C GLU A 131 0.31 0.81 20.33
N SER A 132 0.03 1.01 21.62
CA SER A 132 0.67 2.08 22.41
C SER A 132 2.19 1.94 22.55
N ASN A 133 2.68 0.70 22.57
CA ASN A 133 4.07 0.37 22.87
C ASN A 133 4.83 -0.20 21.66
N LYS A 134 4.24 -0.14 20.46
CA LYS A 134 4.88 -0.61 19.23
C LYS A 134 4.67 0.40 18.13
N ASP A 135 5.64 0.48 17.22
CA ASP A 135 5.51 1.26 15.99
C ASP A 135 4.61 0.50 14.97
N MET A 136 3.43 0.03 15.42
CA MET A 136 2.48 -0.75 14.63
C MET A 136 1.05 -0.21 14.78
N GLY A 137 0.38 -0.06 13.63
CA GLY A 137 -1.04 0.17 13.52
C GLY A 137 -1.76 -1.01 12.87
N SER A 138 -3.07 -1.10 13.06
CA SER A 138 -3.88 -2.14 12.44
C SER A 138 -5.25 -1.64 12.04
N PHE A 139 -5.64 -1.96 10.81
CA PHE A 139 -7.03 -1.96 10.37
C PHE A 139 -7.65 -3.32 10.74
N ARG A 140 -8.87 -3.32 11.30
CA ARG A 140 -9.56 -4.55 11.70
C ARG A 140 -11.06 -4.49 11.46
N ILE A 141 -11.64 -5.62 11.04
CA ILE A 141 -13.08 -5.89 11.02
C ILE A 141 -13.33 -7.17 11.81
N ARG A 142 -14.23 -7.09 12.79
CA ARG A 142 -14.66 -8.21 13.65
C ARG A 142 -16.15 -8.49 13.60
N ASP A 143 -16.92 -7.50 13.17
CA ASP A 143 -18.37 -7.64 13.07
C ASP A 143 -18.70 -8.66 11.98
N ARG A 144 -19.42 -9.72 12.35
CA ARG A 144 -19.72 -10.84 11.45
C ARG A 144 -20.59 -10.41 10.27
N LYS A 145 -21.50 -9.44 10.44
CA LYS A 145 -22.32 -8.91 9.34
C LYS A 145 -21.46 -8.12 8.34
N GLN A 146 -20.51 -7.32 8.82
CA GLN A 146 -19.54 -6.62 7.95
C GLN A 146 -18.63 -7.60 7.21
N LEU A 147 -18.17 -8.67 7.88
CA LEU A 147 -17.41 -9.73 7.22
C LEU A 147 -18.23 -10.38 6.09
N ALA A 148 -19.49 -10.72 6.38
CA ALA A 148 -20.41 -11.35 5.44
C ALA A 148 -20.71 -10.48 4.22
N ASN A 149 -21.01 -9.21 4.45
CA ASN A 149 -21.53 -8.33 3.41
C ASN A 149 -20.43 -7.65 2.59
N ILE A 150 -19.20 -7.59 3.10
CA ILE A 150 -18.13 -6.80 2.48
C ILE A 150 -16.89 -7.64 2.23
N ILE A 151 -16.38 -8.34 3.26
CA ILE A 151 -15.10 -9.05 3.14
C ILE A 151 -15.24 -10.31 2.30
N PHE A 152 -16.16 -11.24 2.60
CA PHE A 152 -16.28 -12.46 1.81
C PHE A 152 -16.56 -12.19 0.32
N PRO A 153 -17.48 -11.28 -0.07
CA PRO A 153 -17.73 -10.98 -1.48
C PRO A 153 -16.50 -10.49 -2.26
N ILE A 154 -15.61 -9.72 -1.62
CA ILE A 154 -14.37 -9.24 -2.25
C ILE A 154 -13.42 -10.41 -2.52
N PHE A 155 -13.16 -11.24 -1.50
CA PHE A 155 -12.18 -12.32 -1.58
C PHE A 155 -12.70 -13.57 -2.32
N ASP A 156 -14.02 -13.74 -2.43
CA ASP A 156 -14.65 -14.74 -3.31
C ASP A 156 -14.49 -14.35 -4.79
N ARG A 157 -14.71 -13.06 -5.09
CA ARG A 157 -14.58 -12.54 -6.45
C ARG A 157 -13.13 -12.46 -6.90
N TYR A 158 -12.23 -12.08 -5.99
CA TYR A 158 -10.80 -11.93 -6.23
C TYR A 158 -10.03 -12.78 -5.21
N PRO A 159 -9.75 -14.06 -5.54
CA PRO A 159 -9.07 -14.96 -4.61
C PRO A 159 -7.64 -14.48 -4.34
N LEU A 160 -7.19 -14.71 -3.10
CA LEU A 160 -5.80 -14.54 -2.69
C LEU A 160 -4.89 -15.46 -3.51
N LEU A 161 -3.71 -14.98 -3.86
CA LEU A 161 -2.77 -15.72 -4.73
C LEU A 161 -1.73 -16.52 -3.93
N THR A 162 -1.63 -16.29 -2.62
CA THR A 162 -0.69 -16.99 -1.73
C THR A 162 -1.38 -18.11 -0.93
N THR A 163 -0.60 -18.86 -0.17
CA THR A 163 -1.05 -19.82 0.87
C THR A 163 -2.05 -19.18 1.84
N LYS A 164 -2.09 -17.84 1.94
CA LYS A 164 -3.09 -17.13 2.75
C LYS A 164 -4.54 -17.37 2.29
N TYR A 165 -4.76 -17.80 1.05
CA TYR A 165 -6.08 -18.29 0.60
C TYR A 165 -6.58 -19.44 1.49
N PHE A 166 -5.71 -20.37 1.90
CA PHE A 166 -6.09 -21.46 2.80
C PHE A 166 -6.66 -20.94 4.12
N ASN A 167 -6.00 -19.93 4.70
CA ASN A 167 -6.46 -19.29 5.93
C ASN A 167 -7.78 -18.55 5.73
N TYR A 168 -7.98 -17.89 4.58
CA TYR A 168 -9.25 -17.29 4.21
C TYR A 168 -10.37 -18.33 4.08
N ALA A 169 -10.11 -19.47 3.42
CA ALA A 169 -11.09 -20.53 3.26
C ALA A 169 -11.51 -21.10 4.63
N LYS A 170 -10.55 -21.41 5.52
CA LYS A 170 -10.85 -21.82 6.91
C LYS A 170 -11.65 -20.77 7.65
N PHE A 171 -11.27 -19.50 7.50
CA PHE A 171 -11.96 -18.37 8.14
C PHE A 171 -13.42 -18.23 7.67
N LYS A 172 -13.69 -18.43 6.39
CA LYS A 172 -15.04 -18.43 5.82
C LYS A 172 -15.86 -19.66 6.25
N SER A 173 -15.25 -20.84 6.31
CA SER A 173 -15.91 -22.04 6.85
C SER A 173 -16.27 -21.88 8.33
N ALA A 174 -15.37 -21.31 9.14
CA ALA A 174 -15.67 -21.00 10.54
C ALA A 174 -16.84 -20.01 10.67
N TYR A 175 -16.96 -19.03 9.78
CA TYR A 175 -18.13 -18.16 9.71
C TYR A 175 -19.41 -18.94 9.44
N ALA A 176 -19.42 -19.84 8.44
CA ALA A 176 -20.60 -20.63 8.11
C ALA A 176 -21.06 -21.47 9.30
N ILE A 177 -20.14 -22.14 10.00
CA ILE A 177 -20.44 -22.93 11.21
C ILE A 177 -21.05 -22.05 12.31
N LEU A 178 -20.52 -20.83 12.52
CA LEU A 178 -21.02 -19.93 13.55
C LEU A 178 -22.44 -19.42 13.27
N GLU A 179 -22.79 -19.22 12.00
CA GLU A 179 -24.08 -18.69 11.57
C GLU A 179 -25.14 -19.78 11.33
N ASP A 180 -24.75 -21.07 11.30
CA ASP A 180 -25.68 -22.19 11.22
C ASP A 180 -26.61 -22.22 12.44
N LYS A 181 -27.92 -22.21 12.22
CA LYS A 181 -28.93 -22.19 13.29
C LYS A 181 -29.25 -23.58 13.83
N GLU A 182 -28.97 -24.62 13.05
CA GLU A 182 -29.25 -26.02 13.40
C GLU A 182 -28.20 -26.58 14.37
N LEU A 183 -27.00 -26.00 14.38
CA LEU A 183 -25.92 -26.43 15.26
C LEU A 183 -26.04 -25.86 16.67
N THR A 184 -25.97 -26.74 17.66
CA THR A 184 -25.80 -26.36 19.06
C THR A 184 -24.41 -25.73 19.29
N LYS A 185 -24.25 -24.99 20.39
CA LYS A 185 -22.97 -24.39 20.77
C LYS A 185 -21.84 -25.42 20.87
N SER A 186 -22.11 -26.58 21.45
CA SER A 186 -21.11 -27.66 21.59
C SER A 186 -20.67 -28.20 20.23
N GLN A 187 -21.61 -28.41 19.31
CA GLN A 187 -21.31 -28.86 17.95
C GLN A 187 -20.48 -27.82 17.19
N LYS A 188 -20.84 -26.53 17.29
CA LYS A 188 -20.05 -25.44 16.69
C LYS A 188 -18.63 -25.42 17.21
N ASN A 189 -18.44 -25.55 18.53
CA ASN A 189 -17.13 -25.58 19.15
C ASN A 189 -16.30 -26.74 18.60
N ALA A 190 -16.83 -27.97 18.63
CA ALA A 190 -16.13 -29.15 18.14
C ALA A 190 -15.72 -29.01 16.66
N GLN A 191 -16.65 -28.56 15.80
CA GLN A 191 -16.35 -28.39 14.37
C GLN A 191 -15.27 -27.32 14.09
N ILE A 192 -15.33 -26.17 14.79
CA ILE A 192 -14.32 -25.12 14.62
C ILE A 192 -12.97 -25.60 15.17
N GLU A 193 -12.94 -26.28 16.30
CA GLU A 193 -11.71 -26.84 16.86
C GLU A 193 -11.06 -27.82 15.89
N THR A 194 -11.81 -28.75 15.30
CA THR A 194 -11.30 -29.64 14.25
C THR A 194 -10.81 -28.87 13.02
N LEU A 195 -11.55 -27.86 12.56
CA LEU A 195 -11.16 -27.02 11.42
C LEU A 195 -9.83 -26.29 11.63
N LEU A 196 -9.55 -25.85 12.86
CA LEU A 196 -8.32 -25.11 13.17
C LEU A 196 -7.07 -25.99 13.24
N LEU A 197 -7.23 -27.30 13.40
CA LEU A 197 -6.10 -28.25 13.36
C LEU A 197 -5.56 -28.45 11.93
N ILE A 198 -6.36 -28.19 10.91
CA ILE A 198 -5.98 -28.43 9.51
C ILE A 198 -4.89 -27.43 9.09
N GLN A 199 -3.78 -27.93 8.57
CA GLN A 199 -2.68 -27.15 7.98
C GLN A 199 -2.61 -27.39 6.47
N PRO A 200 -2.13 -26.40 5.69
CA PRO A 200 -1.88 -26.62 4.28
C PRO A 200 -0.67 -27.55 4.10
N ASP A 201 -0.68 -28.34 3.04
CA ASP A 201 0.49 -29.09 2.58
C ASP A 201 1.65 -28.13 2.22
N GLU A 202 2.90 -28.58 2.30
CA GLU A 202 4.07 -27.76 1.93
C GLU A 202 4.06 -27.35 0.46
N SER A 203 3.45 -28.18 -0.40
CA SER A 203 3.27 -27.94 -1.83
C SER A 203 1.99 -27.15 -2.16
N TYR A 204 1.26 -26.67 -1.16
CA TYR A 204 0.01 -25.96 -1.36
C TYR A 204 0.18 -24.74 -2.28
N ILE A 205 -0.67 -24.66 -3.30
CA ILE A 205 -0.79 -23.51 -4.20
C ILE A 205 -2.24 -23.04 -4.17
N SER A 206 -2.44 -21.72 -4.11
CA SER A 206 -3.78 -21.15 -4.17
C SER A 206 -4.53 -21.62 -5.44
N PRO A 207 -5.81 -22.01 -5.34
CA PRO A 207 -6.65 -22.37 -6.49
C PRO A 207 -6.74 -21.27 -7.56
N ALA A 208 -6.39 -20.02 -7.23
CA ALA A 208 -6.30 -18.93 -8.19
C ALA A 208 -5.35 -19.23 -9.37
N TRP A 209 -4.35 -20.09 -9.15
CA TRP A 209 -3.36 -20.50 -10.16
C TRP A 209 -3.86 -21.57 -11.14
N ASN A 210 -5.00 -22.22 -10.87
CA ASN A 210 -5.58 -23.24 -11.76
C ASN A 210 -6.05 -22.68 -13.11
N LYS A 211 -6.02 -21.35 -13.28
CA LYS A 211 -6.33 -20.65 -14.55
C LYS A 211 -5.25 -20.82 -15.61
N ILE A 212 -4.05 -21.25 -15.22
CA ILE A 212 -2.90 -21.39 -16.12
C ILE A 212 -2.15 -22.69 -15.83
N THR A 213 -1.32 -23.12 -16.78
CA THR A 213 -0.39 -24.23 -16.59
C THR A 213 0.91 -23.72 -15.95
N LEU A 214 1.45 -24.49 -15.00
CA LEU A 214 2.75 -24.24 -14.38
C LEU A 214 3.82 -25.16 -15.01
N PRO A 215 5.09 -24.72 -15.15
CA PRO A 215 5.62 -23.40 -14.79
C PRO A 215 5.10 -22.28 -15.71
N ILE A 216 5.05 -21.06 -15.18
CA ILE A 216 4.52 -19.88 -15.88
C ILE A 216 5.37 -19.62 -17.12
N ALA A 217 4.73 -19.60 -18.30
CA ALA A 217 5.44 -19.46 -19.57
C ALA A 217 5.96 -18.03 -19.79
N ASP A 218 5.09 -17.03 -19.62
CA ASP A 218 5.38 -15.64 -19.94
C ASP A 218 4.54 -14.63 -19.14
N ALA A 219 4.69 -13.35 -19.47
CA ALA A 219 3.98 -12.25 -18.82
C ALA A 219 2.47 -12.26 -19.11
N ASN A 220 2.03 -12.79 -20.25
CA ASN A 220 0.61 -12.86 -20.61
C ASN A 220 -0.08 -13.93 -19.76
N GLU A 221 0.53 -15.10 -19.61
CA GLU A 221 0.01 -16.14 -18.70
C GLU A 221 -0.01 -15.65 -17.25
N ALA A 222 1.08 -15.03 -16.78
CA ALA A 222 1.10 -14.42 -15.45
C ALA A 222 -0.02 -13.39 -15.25
N GLY A 223 -0.30 -12.57 -16.27
CA GLY A 223 -1.33 -11.53 -16.25
C GLY A 223 -2.77 -12.04 -16.16
N LYS A 224 -3.04 -13.31 -16.50
CA LYS A 224 -4.36 -13.95 -16.31
C LYS A 224 -4.69 -14.17 -14.82
N VAL A 225 -3.68 -14.26 -13.97
CA VAL A 225 -3.81 -14.49 -12.53
C VAL A 225 -3.49 -13.23 -11.74
N ILE A 226 -2.36 -12.58 -12.02
CA ILE A 226 -1.87 -11.40 -11.32
C ILE A 226 -2.35 -10.13 -12.03
N SER A 227 -3.41 -9.52 -11.50
CA SER A 227 -3.84 -8.20 -11.96
C SER A 227 -2.84 -7.11 -11.56
N LYS A 228 -2.81 -6.00 -12.33
CA LYS A 228 -1.97 -4.84 -12.02
C LYS A 228 -2.25 -4.27 -10.63
N SER A 229 -3.53 -4.14 -10.28
CA SER A 229 -3.96 -3.60 -8.98
C SER A 229 -3.54 -4.49 -7.81
N TRP A 230 -3.67 -5.82 -7.97
CA TRP A 230 -3.15 -6.78 -7.00
C TRP A 230 -1.64 -6.62 -6.82
N LEU A 231 -0.88 -6.52 -7.93
CA LEU A 231 0.58 -6.40 -7.85
C LEU A 231 1.01 -5.11 -7.14
N ILE A 232 0.30 -4.00 -7.37
CA ILE A 232 0.53 -2.75 -6.64
C ILE A 232 0.32 -2.96 -5.14
N GLY A 233 -0.80 -3.56 -4.74
CA GLY A 233 -1.09 -3.83 -3.32
C GLY A 233 -0.06 -4.73 -2.67
N PHE A 234 0.33 -5.80 -3.35
CA PHE A 234 1.33 -6.75 -2.87
C PHE A 234 2.72 -6.11 -2.73
N VAL A 235 3.14 -5.28 -3.69
CA VAL A 235 4.41 -4.53 -3.62
C VAL A 235 4.37 -3.43 -2.55
N GLU A 236 3.20 -2.87 -2.22
CA GLU A 236 3.11 -1.94 -1.09
C GLU A 236 3.34 -2.63 0.27
N ALA A 237 3.08 -3.94 0.37
CA ALA A 237 3.39 -4.77 1.54
C ALA A 237 4.83 -5.32 1.49
N GLU A 238 5.14 -6.14 0.48
CA GLU A 238 6.36 -6.96 0.42
C GLU A 238 7.50 -6.32 -0.41
N GLY A 239 7.18 -5.25 -1.16
CA GLY A 239 8.10 -4.64 -2.09
C GLY A 239 9.07 -3.65 -1.47
N SER A 240 10.26 -3.60 -2.05
CA SER A 240 11.35 -2.74 -1.60
C SER A 240 11.98 -1.96 -2.75
N PHE A 241 12.11 -0.64 -2.55
CA PHE A 241 12.78 0.30 -3.45
C PHE A 241 14.03 0.83 -2.76
N TYR A 242 15.20 0.30 -3.12
CA TYR A 242 16.47 0.61 -2.46
C TYR A 242 17.45 1.33 -3.38
N LEU A 243 18.37 2.05 -2.72
CA LEU A 243 19.67 2.39 -3.28
C LEU A 243 20.69 1.54 -2.53
N VAL A 244 21.47 0.73 -3.23
CA VAL A 244 22.42 -0.22 -2.66
C VAL A 244 23.84 0.08 -3.12
N SER A 245 24.81 -0.04 -2.21
CA SER A 245 26.22 0.07 -2.54
C SER A 245 26.68 -1.24 -3.18
N LYS A 246 27.33 -1.17 -4.34
CA LYS A 246 27.97 -2.33 -5.00
C LYS A 246 29.46 -2.41 -4.70
N ASP A 247 30.08 -1.28 -4.39
CA ASP A 247 31.46 -1.15 -3.94
C ASP A 247 31.60 0.17 -3.15
N ALA A 248 32.83 0.56 -2.80
CA ALA A 248 33.11 1.75 -2.00
C ALA A 248 32.61 3.06 -2.63
N SER A 249 32.48 3.10 -3.96
CA SER A 249 32.15 4.31 -4.72
C SER A 249 30.79 4.24 -5.41
N ARG A 250 30.33 3.05 -5.76
CA ARG A 250 29.20 2.83 -6.65
C ARG A 250 27.93 2.48 -5.87
N ILE A 251 26.92 3.32 -6.05
CA ILE A 251 25.57 3.10 -5.54
C ILE A 251 24.59 3.00 -6.71
N VAL A 252 23.67 2.03 -6.64
CA VAL A 252 22.72 1.75 -7.72
C VAL A 252 21.32 1.53 -7.17
N HIS A 253 20.33 1.69 -8.04
CA HIS A 253 18.94 1.35 -7.75
C HIS A 253 18.74 -0.15 -7.70
N GLU A 254 18.03 -0.61 -6.68
CA GLU A 254 17.59 -1.98 -6.53
C GLU A 254 16.09 -2.01 -6.28
N PHE A 255 15.42 -2.96 -6.93
CA PHE A 255 14.06 -3.37 -6.59
C PHE A 255 14.11 -4.81 -6.12
N SER A 256 13.44 -5.12 -5.01
CA SER A 256 13.36 -6.48 -4.49
C SER A 256 12.01 -6.79 -3.86
N ILE A 257 11.66 -8.07 -3.88
CA ILE A 257 10.50 -8.65 -3.21
C ILE A 257 10.95 -9.95 -2.55
N THR A 258 10.52 -10.16 -1.32
CA THR A 258 10.75 -11.39 -0.56
C THR A 258 9.43 -12.05 -0.24
N GLN A 259 9.39 -13.38 -0.21
CA GLN A 259 8.23 -14.13 0.29
C GLN A 259 8.69 -15.46 0.87
N LYS A 260 8.16 -15.85 2.03
CA LYS A 260 8.56 -17.09 2.71
C LYS A 260 8.09 -18.32 1.94
N LEU A 261 6.81 -18.32 1.57
CA LEU A 261 6.16 -19.38 0.81
C LEU A 261 5.92 -18.92 -0.64
N ASP A 262 5.11 -19.64 -1.41
CA ASP A 262 4.49 -19.10 -2.63
C ASP A 262 5.48 -18.63 -3.71
N ARG A 263 6.54 -19.41 -3.98
CA ARG A 263 7.52 -19.12 -5.05
C ARG A 263 6.86 -18.79 -6.39
N VAL A 264 5.74 -19.43 -6.70
CA VAL A 264 4.94 -19.20 -7.92
C VAL A 264 4.52 -17.74 -8.10
N VAL A 265 4.24 -17.03 -6.99
CA VAL A 265 3.92 -15.59 -7.01
C VAL A 265 5.13 -14.79 -7.49
N LEU A 266 6.33 -15.06 -6.96
CA LEU A 266 7.54 -14.36 -7.35
C LEU A 266 7.92 -14.64 -8.81
N GLU A 267 7.72 -15.87 -9.29
CA GLU A 267 7.94 -16.20 -10.72
C GLU A 267 6.95 -15.45 -11.62
N GLY A 268 5.67 -15.34 -11.23
CA GLY A 268 4.69 -14.56 -11.99
C GLY A 268 5.07 -13.08 -12.06
N ILE A 269 5.50 -12.50 -10.93
CA ILE A 269 5.97 -11.11 -10.87
C ILE A 269 7.23 -10.89 -11.71
N ARG A 270 8.15 -11.87 -11.71
CA ARG A 270 9.35 -11.86 -12.55
C ARG A 270 9.01 -11.66 -14.03
N HIS A 271 8.04 -12.42 -14.53
CA HIS A 271 7.57 -12.31 -15.91
C HIS A 271 6.92 -10.95 -16.18
N ILE A 272 5.98 -10.51 -15.33
CA ILE A 272 5.24 -9.24 -15.49
C ILE A 272 6.16 -8.02 -15.51
N LEU A 273 7.19 -8.00 -14.65
CA LEU A 273 8.13 -6.88 -14.55
C LEU A 273 9.33 -7.02 -15.50
N HIS A 274 9.36 -8.08 -16.31
CA HIS A 274 10.46 -8.43 -17.21
C HIS A 274 11.83 -8.45 -16.50
N ILE A 275 11.87 -9.11 -15.35
CA ILE A 275 13.09 -9.31 -14.56
C ILE A 275 13.76 -10.60 -15.05
N SER A 276 15.01 -10.50 -15.51
CA SER A 276 15.75 -11.65 -16.06
C SER A 276 16.35 -12.56 -14.99
N THR A 277 16.60 -12.03 -13.79
CA THR A 277 17.14 -12.79 -12.65
C THR A 277 16.11 -13.80 -12.15
N LYS A 278 16.54 -15.05 -11.93
CA LYS A 278 15.68 -16.12 -11.41
C LYS A 278 15.30 -15.83 -9.96
N VAL A 279 14.16 -16.38 -9.52
CA VAL A 279 13.81 -16.40 -8.09
C VAL A 279 14.78 -17.32 -7.37
N VAL A 280 15.35 -16.84 -6.25
CA VAL A 280 16.36 -17.56 -5.48
C VAL A 280 15.84 -17.81 -4.07
N TYR A 281 16.05 -19.02 -3.55
CA TYR A 281 15.83 -19.31 -2.14
C TYR A 281 17.05 -18.89 -1.32
N LYS A 282 16.82 -18.13 -0.24
CA LYS A 282 17.87 -17.65 0.67
C LYS A 282 17.80 -18.46 1.97
N GLU A 283 18.57 -19.54 2.04
CA GLU A 283 18.62 -20.45 3.20
C GLU A 283 18.80 -19.72 4.53
N LYS A 284 19.75 -18.76 4.58
CA LYS A 284 20.02 -17.93 5.77
C LYS A 284 18.78 -17.22 6.34
N TYR A 285 17.83 -16.87 5.50
CA TYR A 285 16.66 -16.07 5.88
C TYR A 285 15.33 -16.83 5.73
N ASN A 286 15.39 -18.11 5.30
CA ASN A 286 14.23 -18.97 5.07
C ASN A 286 13.13 -18.29 4.24
N HIS A 287 13.50 -17.74 3.09
CA HIS A 287 12.55 -17.15 2.15
C HIS A 287 13.04 -17.20 0.71
N TYR A 288 12.11 -17.12 -0.24
CA TYR A 288 12.38 -16.82 -1.63
C TYR A 288 12.53 -15.31 -1.84
N MET A 289 13.36 -14.94 -2.79
CA MET A 289 13.63 -13.56 -3.13
C MET A 289 13.77 -13.40 -4.64
N ILE A 290 13.25 -12.29 -5.15
CA ILE A 290 13.60 -11.75 -6.46
C ILE A 290 14.12 -10.33 -6.27
N ASP A 291 15.28 -10.04 -6.84
CA ASP A 291 15.89 -8.72 -6.86
C ASP A 291 16.37 -8.36 -8.27
N THR A 292 16.53 -7.07 -8.52
CA THR A 292 17.18 -6.59 -9.73
C THR A 292 17.87 -5.26 -9.49
N THR A 293 19.06 -5.13 -10.07
CA THR A 293 19.76 -3.85 -10.26
C THR A 293 20.01 -3.54 -11.74
N ASN A 294 19.44 -4.36 -12.63
CA ASN A 294 19.56 -4.17 -14.07
C ASN A 294 18.78 -2.93 -14.50
N SER A 295 19.45 -1.99 -15.18
CA SER A 295 18.85 -0.71 -15.57
C SER A 295 17.58 -0.82 -16.41
N ARG A 296 17.46 -1.85 -17.27
CA ARG A 296 16.27 -2.08 -18.09
C ARG A 296 15.10 -2.52 -17.21
N ALA A 297 15.33 -3.48 -16.32
CA ALA A 297 14.31 -3.95 -15.38
C ALA A 297 13.88 -2.81 -14.43
N ILE A 298 14.81 -2.00 -13.92
CA ILE A 298 14.52 -0.83 -13.08
C ILE A 298 13.65 0.19 -13.83
N SER A 299 13.92 0.42 -15.11
CA SER A 299 13.07 1.28 -15.97
C SER A 299 11.66 0.69 -16.12
N ASN A 300 11.53 -0.62 -16.32
CA ASN A 300 10.23 -1.30 -16.40
C ASN A 300 9.44 -1.17 -15.09
N VAL A 301 10.08 -1.45 -13.95
CA VAL A 301 9.50 -1.26 -12.61
C VAL A 301 9.04 0.20 -12.41
N SER A 302 9.89 1.16 -12.77
CA SER A 302 9.56 2.59 -12.68
C SER A 302 8.42 3.02 -13.61
N LYS A 303 8.17 2.33 -14.72
CA LYS A 303 7.02 2.64 -15.58
C LYS A 303 5.75 1.97 -15.04
N TYR A 304 5.88 0.73 -14.57
CA TYR A 304 4.75 -0.08 -14.11
C TYR A 304 4.00 0.55 -12.93
N PHE A 305 4.73 1.08 -11.94
CA PHE A 305 4.16 1.63 -10.70
C PHE A 305 3.94 3.16 -10.72
N PHE A 306 4.06 3.81 -11.88
CA PHE A 306 3.93 5.27 -11.98
C PHE A 306 2.55 5.76 -11.51
N ASN A 307 2.56 6.58 -10.44
CA ASN A 307 1.37 7.21 -9.85
C ASN A 307 0.26 6.26 -9.35
N THR A 308 0.56 5.01 -9.01
CA THR A 308 -0.47 4.04 -8.61
C THR A 308 -0.59 3.79 -7.10
N MET A 309 0.54 3.76 -6.38
CA MET A 309 0.66 3.40 -4.95
C MET A 309 -0.07 4.37 -3.99
N LYS A 310 -0.62 3.85 -2.88
CA LYS A 310 -1.53 4.57 -1.97
C LYS A 310 -0.88 4.96 -0.63
N GLY A 311 0.04 4.14 -0.14
CA GLY A 311 0.73 4.30 1.14
C GLY A 311 2.06 5.06 1.05
N MET A 312 2.86 4.94 2.10
CA MET A 312 4.21 5.51 2.18
C MET A 312 5.21 4.84 1.24
N LYS A 313 4.95 3.59 0.83
CA LYS A 313 5.71 2.96 -0.25
C LYS A 313 5.69 3.78 -1.53
N GLY A 314 4.56 4.43 -1.84
CA GLY A 314 4.46 5.36 -2.96
C GLY A 314 5.39 6.58 -2.83
N VAL A 315 5.69 7.05 -1.61
CA VAL A 315 6.66 8.13 -1.38
C VAL A 315 8.08 7.63 -1.65
N GLU A 316 8.44 6.48 -1.09
CA GLU A 316 9.74 5.83 -1.32
C GLU A 316 9.98 5.61 -2.82
N TYR A 317 8.99 5.01 -3.49
CA TYR A 317 8.99 4.76 -4.92
C TYR A 317 9.19 6.04 -5.73
N ARG A 318 8.48 7.13 -5.43
CA ARG A 318 8.61 8.39 -6.20
C ARG A 318 10.00 9.00 -6.07
N ILE A 319 10.59 8.97 -4.88
CA ILE A 319 11.95 9.46 -4.66
C ILE A 319 12.94 8.57 -5.44
N TRP A 320 12.80 7.25 -5.30
CA TRP A 320 13.62 6.26 -5.99
C TRP A 320 13.54 6.41 -7.51
N SER A 321 12.35 6.42 -8.10
CA SER A 321 12.10 6.57 -9.55
C SER A 321 12.63 7.90 -10.08
N ARG A 322 12.37 9.02 -9.39
CA ARG A 322 12.91 10.33 -9.79
C ARG A 322 14.44 10.36 -9.75
N SER A 323 15.04 9.74 -8.74
CA SER A 323 16.50 9.67 -8.65
C SER A 323 17.12 8.80 -9.75
N PHE A 324 16.43 7.74 -10.19
CA PHE A 324 16.87 6.95 -11.34
C PHE A 324 16.87 7.77 -12.63
N ASN A 325 15.85 8.60 -12.83
CA ASN A 325 15.76 9.43 -14.03
C ASN A 325 16.72 10.63 -14.03
N LYS A 326 17.03 11.20 -12.86
CA LYS A 326 17.80 12.46 -12.77
C LYS A 326 19.26 12.31 -12.34
N HIS A 327 19.57 11.27 -11.56
CA HIS A 327 20.85 11.17 -10.83
C HIS A 327 21.51 9.79 -11.00
N LYS A 328 21.07 8.98 -11.97
CA LYS A 328 21.74 7.72 -12.27
C LYS A 328 23.17 7.98 -12.72
N GLY A 329 24.13 7.37 -12.03
CA GLY A 329 25.57 7.59 -12.24
C GLY A 329 26.18 8.71 -11.37
N ASP A 330 25.34 9.56 -10.75
CA ASP A 330 25.80 10.56 -9.78
C ASP A 330 25.76 9.98 -8.37
N TYR A 331 26.83 9.27 -8.01
CA TYR A 331 26.90 8.52 -6.74
C TYR A 331 26.84 9.42 -5.50
N SER A 332 27.40 10.63 -5.57
CA SER A 332 27.37 11.60 -4.46
C SER A 332 25.94 12.01 -4.14
N GLN A 333 25.14 12.32 -5.17
CA GLN A 333 23.73 12.65 -4.98
C GLN A 333 22.90 11.43 -4.54
N LEU A 334 23.17 10.24 -5.10
CA LEU A 334 22.47 9.02 -4.71
C LEU A 334 22.72 8.63 -3.24
N VAL A 335 23.94 8.86 -2.71
CA VAL A 335 24.21 8.65 -1.27
C VAL A 335 23.37 9.59 -0.39
N LYS A 336 23.21 10.86 -0.78
CA LYS A 336 22.34 11.79 -0.05
C LYS A 336 20.88 11.33 -0.09
N ILE A 337 20.40 10.88 -1.25
CA ILE A 337 19.03 10.38 -1.43
C ILE A 337 18.80 9.09 -0.63
N GLN A 338 19.79 8.20 -0.56
CA GLN A 338 19.71 6.98 0.27
C GLN A 338 19.53 7.33 1.75
N LYS A 339 20.23 8.35 2.25
CA LYS A 339 20.05 8.84 3.63
C LYS A 339 18.63 9.34 3.87
N VAL A 340 18.05 10.07 2.91
CA VAL A 340 16.64 10.52 2.97
C VAL A 340 15.67 9.33 3.02
N LEU A 341 15.81 8.36 2.10
CA LEU A 341 14.96 7.16 2.08
C LEU A 341 15.03 6.38 3.39
N ARG A 342 16.23 6.19 3.95
CA ARG A 342 16.43 5.53 5.25
C ARG A 342 15.84 6.33 6.42
N GLY A 343 15.86 7.66 6.32
CA GLY A 343 15.28 8.56 7.32
C GLY A 343 13.75 8.50 7.38
N LEU A 344 13.06 8.33 6.23
CA LEU A 344 11.59 8.27 6.17
C LEU A 344 11.01 7.17 7.06
N ARG A 345 11.67 6.01 7.13
CA ARG A 345 11.22 4.86 7.94
C ARG A 345 11.32 5.09 9.44
N LYS A 346 12.09 6.10 9.87
CA LYS A 346 12.26 6.47 11.28
C LYS A 346 11.25 7.53 11.74
N VAL A 347 10.50 8.14 10.80
CA VAL A 347 9.53 9.18 11.13
C VAL A 347 8.32 8.54 11.80
N ARG A 348 8.14 8.82 13.09
CA ARG A 348 6.96 8.41 13.85
C ARG A 348 5.78 9.31 13.50
N ALA A 349 4.61 8.70 13.33
CA ALA A 349 3.37 9.45 13.28
C ALA A 349 3.17 10.16 14.64
N ASN A 350 2.98 11.48 14.63
CA ASN A 350 2.61 12.19 15.84
C ASN A 350 1.16 11.81 16.19
N ASN A 351 0.98 10.98 17.23
CA ASN A 351 -0.32 10.41 17.61
C ASN A 351 -1.37 11.49 17.96
N THR A 352 -0.93 12.71 18.28
CA THR A 352 -1.80 13.86 18.61
C THR A 352 -2.65 14.35 17.43
N LEU A 353 -2.24 14.10 16.17
CA LEU A 353 -2.99 14.54 14.98
C LEU A 353 -4.22 13.66 14.67
N TRP A 354 -4.32 12.47 15.28
CA TRP A 354 -5.34 11.47 14.96
C TRP A 354 -6.28 11.16 16.12
N THR A 355 -6.01 11.72 17.31
CA THR A 355 -6.82 11.58 18.52
C THR A 355 -7.62 12.83 18.82
N SER A 356 -8.34 13.42 17.85
CA SER A 356 -9.46 14.29 18.23
C SER A 356 -10.64 13.39 18.61
N LYS A 357 -10.72 13.00 19.88
CA LYS A 357 -12.01 12.62 20.47
C LYS A 357 -12.96 13.78 20.23
N SER A 358 -14.13 13.52 19.65
CA SER A 358 -15.24 14.48 19.68
C SER A 358 -15.42 14.95 21.13
N PRO A 359 -15.47 16.26 21.42
CA PRO A 359 -15.69 16.71 22.79
C PRO A 359 -17.04 16.16 23.27
N LYS A 360 -17.00 15.21 24.19
CA LYS A 360 -18.12 14.89 25.07
C LYS A 360 -17.95 15.80 26.29
N GLY A 361 -18.93 16.65 26.55
CA GLY A 361 -18.99 17.48 27.75
C GLY A 361 -19.25 18.93 27.41
N GLY A 362 -20.43 19.42 27.79
CA GLY A 362 -20.78 20.84 27.71
C GLY A 362 -19.86 21.70 28.55
N MET A 363 -19.68 22.96 28.12
CA MET A 363 -19.00 23.98 28.90
C MET A 363 -19.75 24.22 30.22
N PRO A 364 -19.07 24.21 31.38
CA PRO A 364 -19.57 24.87 32.57
C PRO A 364 -19.45 26.38 32.35
N TRP A 365 -20.60 27.05 32.31
CA TRP A 365 -20.69 28.49 32.50
C TRP A 365 -20.37 28.78 33.97
N GLU A 366 -19.20 29.33 34.25
CA GLU A 366 -18.93 30.19 35.42
C GLU A 366 -17.44 30.52 35.42
N TYR A 367 -17.12 31.78 35.08
CA TYR A 367 -16.09 32.64 35.66
C TYR A 367 -15.94 33.86 34.74
N LEU A 368 -16.92 34.77 34.82
CA LEU A 368 -16.70 36.19 34.59
C LEU A 368 -16.45 36.80 35.97
N ARG A 369 -15.24 37.32 36.22
CA ARG A 369 -14.94 38.50 37.05
C ARG A 369 -13.43 38.62 37.32
N SER A 370 -12.73 39.35 36.46
CA SER A 370 -12.01 40.60 36.78
C SER A 370 -11.23 41.06 35.55
#